data_AF-A0A257L014-F1
#
_entry.id   AF-A0A257L014-F1
#
_cell.length_a   1.000
_cell.length_b   1.000
_cell.length_c   1.000
_cell.angle_alpha   90.00
_cell.angle_beta   90.00
_cell.angle_gamma   90.00
#
_symmetry.space_group_name_H-M   'P 1'
#
loop_
_entity.id
_entity.type
_entity.pdbx_description
1 polymer ?
#
loop_
_entity_poly.entity_id
_entity_poly.type
_entity_poly.pdbx_seq_one_letter_code
_entity_poly.pdbx_strand_id
1 'polypeptide(L)'
;HAVHGALYGLLVAMPLLGWALCSAHATHLRLLGLLPLPDLVKPDPDLADRLSDWHAWGAWAMLALVVGHVAAALWHHWVKRDDVLASMLPLRSHGSRRSGWLRRPWPRVGPSATTA
;
A
#
# COMPACT_ATOMS: atom_id res chain seq x y z
N HIS A 1 12.62 3.54 7.14
CA HIS A 1 12.44 3.36 5.68
C HIS A 1 12.90 1.99 5.15
N ALA A 2 14.01 1.41 5.63
CA ALA A 2 14.53 0.11 5.14
C ALA A 2 13.48 -1.03 5.12
N VAL A 3 12.71 -1.21 6.19
CA VAL A 3 11.66 -2.26 6.27
C VAL A 3 10.57 -2.07 5.21
N HIS A 4 10.18 -0.83 4.91
CA HIS A 4 9.15 -0.56 3.91
C HIS A 4 9.67 -0.88 2.49
N GLY A 5 10.92 -0.52 2.20
CA GLY A 5 11.56 -0.88 0.93
C GLY A 5 11.67 -2.40 0.75
N ALA A 6 12.07 -3.12 1.80
CA ALA A 6 12.13 -4.58 1.79
C ALA A 6 10.75 -5.21 1.56
N LEU A 7 9.72 -4.74 2.27
CA LEU A 7 8.34 -5.21 2.12
C LEU A 7 7.82 -4.96 0.70
N TYR A 8 7.99 -3.77 0.14
CA TYR A 8 7.54 -3.47 -1.22
C TYR A 8 8.28 -4.29 -2.28
N GLY A 9 9.60 -4.45 -2.13
CA GLY A 9 10.39 -5.30 -3.02
C GLY A 9 9.88 -6.74 -3.00
N LEU A 10 9.65 -7.30 -1.80
CA LEU A 10 9.19 -8.67 -1.64
C LEU A 10 7.73 -8.86 -2.10
N LEU A 11 6.89 -7.82 -1.94
CA LEU A 11 5.50 -7.82 -2.39
C LEU A 11 5.37 -7.87 -3.91
N VAL A 12 6.32 -7.27 -4.64
CA VAL A 12 6.36 -7.34 -6.11
C VAL A 12 7.09 -8.61 -6.57
N ALA A 13 8.15 -9.02 -5.88
CA ALA A 13 8.92 -10.21 -6.24
C ALA A 13 8.09 -11.50 -6.12
N MET A 14 7.32 -11.69 -5.05
CA MET A 14 6.53 -12.92 -4.83
C MET A 14 5.53 -13.23 -5.96
N PRO A 15 4.68 -12.29 -6.42
CA PRO A 15 3.83 -12.49 -7.58
C PRO A 15 4.59 -12.78 -8.87
N LEU A 16 5.74 -12.13 -9.09
CA LEU A 16 6.56 -12.39 -10.28
C LEU A 16 7.15 -13.81 -10.25
N LEU A 17 7.63 -14.27 -9.09
CA LEU A 17 8.08 -15.65 -8.91
C LEU A 17 6.94 -16.65 -9.13
N GLY A 18 5.75 -16.38 -8.59
CA GLY A 18 4.56 -17.22 -8.78
C GLY A 18 4.09 -17.27 -10.24
N TRP A 19 4.13 -16.14 -10.95
CA TRP A 19 3.82 -16.10 -12.38
C TRP A 19 4.84 -16.90 -13.19
N ALA A 20 6.14 -16.70 -12.93
CA ALA A 20 7.19 -17.47 -13.60
C ALA A 20 7.06 -18.98 -13.32
N LEU A 21 6.66 -19.38 -12.12
CA LEU A 21 6.42 -20.78 -11.74
C LEU A 21 5.25 -21.40 -12.53
N CYS A 22 4.16 -20.65 -12.69
CA CYS A 22 3.01 -21.09 -13.50
C CYS A 22 3.37 -21.21 -14.98
N SER A 23 4.16 -20.26 -15.51
CA SER A 23 4.68 -20.33 -16.88
C SER A 23 5.61 -21.54 -17.08
N ALA A 24 6.48 -21.84 -16.12
CA ALA A 24 7.35 -23.02 -16.15
C ALA A 24 6.57 -24.35 -16.12
N HIS A 25 5.39 -24.37 -15.48
CA HIS A 25 4.45 -25.50 -15.49
C HIS A 25 3.58 -25.58 -16.75
N ALA A 26 3.85 -24.79 -17.80
CA ALA A 26 2.99 -24.67 -18.99
C ALA A 26 1.52 -24.35 -18.68
N THR A 27 1.27 -23.71 -17.53
CA THR A 27 -0.08 -23.39 -17.08
C THR A 27 -0.44 -21.99 -17.55
N HIS A 28 -1.33 -21.89 -18.53
CA HIS A 28 -1.80 -20.61 -19.04
C HIS A 28 -2.64 -19.87 -18.00
N LEU A 29 -2.00 -18.92 -17.32
CA LEU A 29 -2.68 -18.01 -16.40
C LEU A 29 -3.64 -17.09 -17.16
N ARG A 30 -4.83 -16.92 -16.61
CA ARG A 30 -5.81 -15.96 -17.08
C ARG A 30 -6.00 -14.87 -16.02
N LEU A 31 -5.66 -13.63 -16.35
CA LEU A 31 -5.88 -12.48 -15.48
C LEU A 31 -7.39 -12.33 -15.28
N LEU A 32 -7.85 -12.53 -14.05
CA LEU A 32 -9.27 -12.48 -13.69
C LEU A 32 -10.15 -13.43 -14.54
N GLY A 33 -9.57 -14.51 -15.08
CA GLY A 33 -10.25 -15.42 -16.01
C GLY A 33 -10.47 -14.88 -17.44
N LEU A 34 -10.27 -13.58 -17.67
CA LEU A 34 -10.59 -12.89 -18.92
C LEU A 34 -9.40 -12.78 -19.88
N LEU A 35 -8.22 -12.40 -19.38
CA LEU A 35 -7.07 -12.09 -20.25
C LEU A 35 -6.01 -13.20 -20.15
N PRO A 36 -5.68 -13.94 -21.22
CA PRO A 36 -4.57 -14.87 -21.18
C PRO A 36 -3.25 -14.10 -21.04
N LEU A 37 -2.46 -14.39 -20.01
CA LEU A 37 -1.14 -13.78 -19.86
C LEU A 37 -0.13 -14.52 -20.75
N PRO A 38 0.82 -13.80 -21.37
CA PRO A 38 1.94 -14.44 -22.04
C PRO A 38 2.81 -15.17 -21.03
N ASP A 39 3.41 -16.27 -21.46
CA ASP A 39 4.35 -17.03 -20.65
C ASP A 39 5.65 -16.24 -20.48
N LEU A 40 6.12 -16.04 -19.23
CA LEU A 40 7.38 -15.33 -18.98
C LEU A 40 8.59 -16.18 -19.35
N VAL A 41 8.47 -17.49 -19.16
CA VAL A 41 9.55 -18.45 -19.35
C VAL A 41 9.01 -19.67 -20.07
N LYS A 42 9.88 -20.33 -20.83
CA LYS A 42 9.55 -21.60 -21.47
C LYS A 42 9.27 -22.68 -20.40
N PRO A 43 8.38 -23.64 -20.69
CA PRO A 43 8.15 -24.76 -19.80
C PRO A 43 9.43 -25.56 -19.59
N ASP A 44 9.83 -25.70 -18.32
CA ASP A 44 11.03 -26.41 -17.89
C ASP A 44 10.81 -26.92 -16.45
N PRO A 45 10.73 -28.25 -16.23
CA PRO A 45 10.49 -28.83 -14.91
C PRO A 45 11.63 -28.54 -13.92
N ASP A 46 12.89 -28.51 -14.36
CA ASP A 46 14.03 -28.20 -13.47
C ASP A 46 14.01 -26.73 -13.03
N LEU A 47 13.50 -25.84 -13.88
CA LEU A 47 13.28 -24.47 -13.51
C LEU A 47 12.07 -24.33 -12.59
N ALA A 48 11.01 -25.08 -12.82
CA ALA A 48 9.81 -25.07 -12.00
C ALA A 48 10.10 -25.46 -10.54
N ASP A 49 10.88 -26.54 -10.32
CA ASP A 49 11.28 -26.96 -8.97
C ASP A 49 12.08 -25.87 -8.25
N ARG A 50 13.07 -25.28 -8.95
CA ARG A 50 13.83 -24.15 -8.40
C ARG A 50 12.93 -22.96 -8.08
N LEU A 51 12.03 -22.57 -8.97
CA LEU A 51 11.12 -21.45 -8.70
C LEU A 51 10.19 -21.73 -7.52
N SER A 52 9.74 -22.97 -7.36
CA SER A 52 8.95 -23.42 -6.21
C SER A 52 9.71 -23.23 -4.90
N ASP A 53 10.97 -23.69 -4.84
CA ASP A 53 11.83 -23.51 -3.66
C ASP A 53 12.03 -22.03 -3.34
N TRP A 54 12.42 -21.22 -4.34
CA TRP A 54 12.65 -19.78 -4.14
C TRP A 54 11.37 -19.04 -3.72
N HIS A 55 10.21 -19.45 -4.24
CA HIS A 55 8.92 -18.92 -3.84
C HIS A 55 8.59 -19.29 -2.39
N ALA A 56 8.83 -20.54 -1.98
CA ALA A 56 8.62 -21.00 -0.61
C ALA A 56 9.52 -20.26 0.39
N TRP A 57 10.82 -20.15 0.10
CA TRP A 57 11.76 -19.39 0.93
C TRP A 57 11.39 -17.91 1.03
N GLY A 58 10.97 -17.30 -0.09
CA GLY A 58 10.53 -15.92 -0.09
C GLY A 58 9.21 -15.71 0.68
N ALA A 59 8.30 -16.69 0.69
CA ALA A 59 7.10 -16.66 1.51
C ALA A 59 7.44 -16.68 3.01
N TRP A 60 8.38 -17.54 3.43
CA TRP A 60 8.89 -17.55 4.81
C TRP A 60 9.58 -16.23 5.19
N ALA A 61 10.39 -15.66 4.29
CA ALA A 61 11.03 -14.37 4.50
C ALA A 61 9.99 -13.24 4.66
N MET A 62 8.94 -13.25 3.83
CA MET A 62 7.83 -12.29 3.90
C MET A 62 7.09 -12.40 5.23
N LEU A 63 6.78 -13.63 5.66
CA LEU A 63 6.14 -13.88 6.95
C LEU A 63 7.00 -13.33 8.11
N ALA A 64 8.30 -13.64 8.11
CA ALA A 64 9.24 -13.15 9.14
C ALA A 64 9.31 -11.62 9.18
N LEU A 65 9.35 -10.97 8.00
CA LEU A 65 9.34 -9.52 7.88
C LEU A 65 8.04 -8.90 8.40
N VAL A 66 6.88 -9.48 8.06
CA VAL A 66 5.58 -9.01 8.53
C VAL A 66 5.47 -9.16 10.04
N VAL A 67 5.85 -10.31 10.60
CA VAL A 67 5.85 -10.54 12.04
C VAL A 67 6.78 -9.55 12.75
N GLY A 68 8.01 -9.35 12.23
CA GLY A 68 8.95 -8.38 12.78
C GLY A 68 8.43 -6.94 12.69
N HIS A 69 7.73 -6.59 11.60
CA HIS A 69 7.12 -5.28 11.43
C HIS A 69 5.99 -5.03 12.43
N VAL A 70 5.09 -6.01 12.60
CA VAL A 70 3.99 -5.94 13.58
C VAL A 70 4.55 -5.89 15.00
N ALA A 71 5.54 -6.72 15.32
CA ALA A 71 6.20 -6.72 16.63
C ALA A 71 6.85 -5.36 16.93
N ALA A 72 7.53 -4.75 15.96
CA ALA A 72 8.10 -3.42 16.10
C ALA A 72 7.00 -2.36 16.32
N ALA A 73 5.90 -2.40 15.56
CA ALA A 73 4.77 -1.49 15.74
C ALA A 73 4.15 -1.62 17.14
N LEU A 74 3.96 -2.85 17.63
CA LEU A 74 3.48 -3.11 18.99
C LEU A 74 4.50 -2.61 20.04
N TRP A 75 5.79 -2.87 19.86
CA TRP A 75 6.82 -2.39 20.77
C TRP A 75 6.81 -0.86 20.89
N HIS A 76 6.72 -0.16 19.76
CA HIS A 76 6.59 1.30 19.73
C HIS A 76 5.31 1.79 20.42
N HIS A 77 4.19 1.08 20.26
CA HIS A 77 2.93 1.44 20.89
C HIS A 77 2.95 1.26 22.42
N TRP A 78 3.49 0.14 22.91
CA TRP A 78 3.46 -0.20 24.33
C TRP A 78 4.60 0.46 25.13
N VAL A 79 5.81 0.51 24.58
CA VAL A 79 7.00 1.03 25.27
C VAL A 79 7.18 2.52 25.02
N LYS A 80 7.06 2.95 23.76
CA LYS A 80 7.33 4.34 23.37
C LYS A 80 6.07 5.24 23.41
N ARG A 81 4.86 4.65 23.54
CA ARG A 81 3.56 5.35 23.44
C ARG A 81 3.46 6.21 22.19
N ASP A 82 4.09 5.77 21.11
CA ASP A 82 4.14 6.52 19.86
C ASP A 82 2.85 6.32 19.04
N ASP A 83 2.35 7.41 18.44
CA ASP A 83 1.13 7.48 17.63
C ASP A 83 1.34 6.90 16.20
N VAL A 84 2.28 5.96 16.02
CA VAL A 84 2.55 5.30 14.73
C VAL A 84 1.30 4.57 14.21
N LEU A 85 0.54 3.93 15.11
CA LEU A 85 -0.74 3.32 14.78
C LEU A 85 -1.79 4.35 14.33
N ALA A 86 -1.78 5.55 14.93
CA ALA A 86 -2.69 6.63 14.57
C ALA A 86 -2.32 7.29 13.23
N SER A 87 -1.06 7.17 12.78
CA SER A 87 -0.64 7.68 11.48
C SER A 87 -1.17 6.87 10.28
N MET A 88 -1.59 5.62 10.50
CA MET A 88 -2.25 4.77 9.48
C MET A 88 -3.79 4.81 9.56
N LEU A 89 -4.34 5.41 10.61
CA LEU A 89 -5.78 5.63 10.74
C LEU A 89 -6.14 7.01 10.17
N PRO A 90 -6.98 7.11 9.13
CA PRO A 90 -7.46 8.39 8.63
C PRO A 90 -8.39 9.14 9.62
N LEU A 91 -8.57 8.64 10.85
CA LEU A 91 -9.48 9.19 11.87
C LEU A 91 -8.90 10.33 12.72
N ARG A 92 -7.79 10.95 12.32
CA ARG A 92 -7.39 12.28 12.83
C ARG A 92 -7.21 13.27 11.70
N SER A 93 -8.25 13.37 10.85
CA SER A 93 -8.54 14.63 10.20
C SER A 93 -8.63 15.69 11.29
N HIS A 94 -7.61 16.53 11.33
CA HIS A 94 -7.60 17.74 12.11
C HIS A 94 -8.91 18.45 11.83
N GLY A 95 -9.76 18.54 12.84
CA GLY A 95 -10.88 19.47 12.85
C GLY A 95 -10.28 20.83 12.52
N SER A 96 -10.38 21.19 11.25
CA SER A 96 -9.97 22.47 10.72
C SER A 96 -10.63 23.49 11.63
N ARG A 97 -9.79 24.15 12.43
CA ARG A 97 -10.10 25.44 13.02
C ARG A 97 -10.55 26.30 11.86
N ARG A 98 -11.87 26.36 11.62
CA ARG A 98 -12.50 27.36 10.76
C ARG A 98 -12.13 28.69 11.37
N SER A 99 -11.06 29.23 10.83
CA SER A 99 -10.54 30.54 11.11
C SER A 99 -11.68 31.55 10.94
N GLY A 100 -11.83 32.40 11.95
CA GLY A 100 -12.86 33.43 12.05
C GLY A 100 -12.67 34.57 11.04
N TRP A 101 -12.54 34.25 9.75
CA TRP A 101 -12.43 35.22 8.65
C TRP A 101 -13.78 35.73 8.12
N LEU A 102 -14.90 35.25 8.67
CA LEU A 102 -16.26 35.68 8.33
C LEU A 102 -16.88 36.63 9.36
N ARG A 103 -16.05 37.43 10.04
CA ARG A 103 -16.48 38.66 10.72
C ARG A 103 -15.80 39.88 10.09
N ARG A 104 -15.99 40.06 8.79
CA ARG A 104 -15.85 41.38 8.16
C ARG A 104 -17.26 41.93 7.96
N PRO A 105 -17.71 42.93 8.73
CA PRO A 105 -18.97 43.59 8.43
C PRO A 105 -18.79 44.32 7.10
N TRP A 106 -19.44 43.82 6.05
CA TRP A 106 -19.51 44.49 4.76
C TRP A 106 -20.15 45.88 4.95
N PRO A 107 -19.55 46.97 4.46
CA PRO A 107 -20.20 48.27 4.50
C PRO A 107 -21.40 48.22 3.57
N ARG A 108 -22.61 48.35 4.13
CA ARG A 108 -23.84 48.55 3.36
C ARG A 108 -23.71 49.87 2.62
N VAL A 109 -23.51 49.80 1.31
CA VAL A 109 -23.79 50.94 0.43
C VAL A 109 -25.30 51.03 0.34
N GLY A 110 -25.88 52.01 1.03
CA GLY A 110 -27.33 52.26 1.00
C GLY A 110 -27.76 52.83 -0.35
N PRO A 111 -29.01 52.62 -0.77
CA PRO A 111 -29.53 53.25 -1.97
C PRO A 111 -29.69 54.77 -1.72
N SER A 112 -28.81 55.58 -2.31
CA SER A 112 -29.10 57.01 -2.46
C SER A 112 -30.19 57.16 -3.51
N ALA A 113 -31.39 57.45 -3.00
CA ALA A 113 -32.56 57.82 -3.76
C ALA A 113 -32.26 58.87 -4.85
N THR A 114 -32.97 58.73 -5.97
CA THR A 114 -33.71 59.76 -6.70
C THR A 114 -33.36 61.22 -6.35
N THR A 115 -33.05 62.05 -7.35
CA THR A 115 -33.90 63.17 -7.86
C THR A 115 -33.02 64.16 -8.64
N ALA A 116 -33.30 64.36 -9.93
CA ALA A 116 -33.33 65.64 -10.66
C ALA A 116 -33.43 65.36 -12.16
#